data_AF-A0A3B4ZMJ3-F1
#
_entry.id   AF-A0A3B4ZMJ3-F1
#
_cell.length_a   1.000
_cell.length_b   1.000
_cell.length_c   1.000
_cell.angle_alpha   90.00
_cell.angle_beta   90.00
_cell.angle_gamma   90.00
#
_symmetry.space_group_name_H-M   'P 1'
#
loop_
_entity.id
_entity.type
_entity.pdbx_description
1 polymer ?
#
loop_
_entity_poly.entity_id
_entity_poly.type
_entity_poly.pdbx_seq_one_letter_code
_entity_poly.pdbx_strand_id
1 'polypeptide(L)' 'HSYSQPPGGGIPLSGVAVSTAVDLQKRIIGGTQCGQGERHYHVKLNVTNGTHSFFCGGSLISDQWILTAAHCYEPGW' A
#
# COMPACT_ATOMS: atom_id res chain seq x y z
N HIS A 1 -24.19 -9.79 43.26
CA HIS A 1 -23.67 -11.11 43.65
C HIS A 1 -22.17 -11.11 43.50
N SER A 2 -21.50 -11.50 44.57
CA SER A 2 -20.07 -11.45 44.85
C SER A 2 -19.27 -12.36 43.92
N TYR A 3 -18.15 -11.87 43.37
CA TYR A 3 -17.07 -12.78 42.96
C TYR A 3 -15.78 -12.35 43.66
N SER A 4 -15.38 -13.18 44.60
CA SER A 4 -14.14 -13.14 45.37
C SER A 4 -12.91 -13.37 44.49
N GLN A 5 -11.90 -12.51 44.60
CA GLN A 5 -10.58 -12.73 43.99
C GLN A 5 -9.83 -13.88 44.69
N PRO A 6 -9.11 -14.75 43.97
CA PRO A 6 -8.11 -15.62 44.59
C PRO A 6 -6.78 -14.87 44.81
N PRO A 7 -6.01 -15.21 45.86
CA PRO A 7 -4.77 -14.53 46.23
C PRO A 7 -3.60 -14.98 45.34
N GLY A 8 -2.63 -14.08 45.20
CA GLY A 8 -1.55 -14.15 44.22
C GLY A 8 -0.61 -15.36 44.31
N GLY A 9 0.17 -15.50 43.24
CA GLY A 9 1.33 -16.39 43.19
C GLY A 9 1.68 -16.81 41.76
N GLY A 10 2.58 -16.07 41.10
CA GLY A 10 3.21 -16.52 39.86
C GLY A 10 3.65 -15.34 38.99
N ILE A 11 4.97 -15.18 38.83
CA ILE A 11 5.58 -14.21 37.90
C ILE A 11 5.18 -14.59 36.46
N PRO A 12 4.54 -13.72 35.66
CA PRO A 12 4.59 -13.84 34.22
C PRO A 12 5.72 -12.95 33.72
N LEU A 13 6.67 -13.61 33.06
CA LEU A 13 7.65 -13.09 32.11
C LEU A 13 7.12 -11.80 31.45
N SER A 14 7.90 -10.71 31.47
CA SER A 14 7.56 -9.45 30.78
C SER A 14 7.29 -9.72 29.30
N GLY A 15 6.02 -10.02 28.98
CA GLY A 15 5.52 -10.09 27.64
C GLY A 15 5.31 -8.68 27.16
N VAL A 16 6.08 -8.27 26.16
CA VAL A 16 5.76 -7.06 25.39
C VAL A 16 4.51 -7.41 24.57
N ALA A 17 3.35 -6.92 25.00
CA ALA A 17 2.16 -6.99 24.18
C ALA A 17 2.34 -6.02 23.00
N VAL A 18 2.58 -6.55 21.80
CA VAL A 18 2.53 -5.75 20.57
C VAL A 18 1.06 -5.65 20.16
N SER A 19 0.42 -4.53 20.49
CA SER A 19 -0.89 -4.20 19.92
C SER A 19 -0.69 -3.88 18.44
N THR A 20 -0.96 -4.85 17.56
CA THR A 20 -1.08 -4.61 16.12
C THR A 20 -2.44 -3.97 15.83
N ALA A 21 -2.65 -2.74 16.32
CA ALA A 21 -3.61 -1.86 15.66
C ALA A 21 -2.97 -1.46 14.33
N VAL A 22 -3.13 -2.31 13.31
CA VAL A 22 -2.75 -1.96 11.94
C VAL A 22 -3.71 -0.85 11.54
N ASP A 23 -3.24 0.39 11.61
CA ASP A 23 -3.92 1.54 11.04
C ASP A 23 -4.09 1.24 9.53
N LEU A 24 -5.33 0.90 9.15
CA LEU A 24 -5.69 0.56 7.76
C LEU A 24 -5.54 1.76 6.82
N GLN A 25 -5.21 2.94 7.35
CA GLN A 25 -4.89 4.13 6.57
C GLN A 25 -3.37 4.30 6.45
N LYS A 26 -2.73 3.38 5.71
CA LYS A 26 -1.36 3.57 5.19
C LYS A 26 -1.35 4.64 4.09
N ARG A 27 -1.79 5.86 4.43
CA ARG A 27 -1.71 7.02 3.55
C ARG A 27 -0.28 7.53 3.57
N ILE A 28 0.43 7.37 2.46
CA ILE A 28 1.75 7.99 2.30
C ILE A 28 1.53 9.49 2.09
N ILE A 29 1.80 10.30 3.12
CA ILE A 29 1.79 11.77 3.04
C ILE A 29 3.25 12.22 2.90
N GLY A 30 3.57 12.97 1.84
CA GLY A 30 4.92 13.50 1.63
C GLY A 30 5.98 12.43 1.38
N GLY A 31 5.61 11.35 0.68
CA GLY A 31 6.51 10.21 0.39
C GLY A 31 7.88 10.63 -0.15
N THR A 32 8.85 9.72 -0.06
CA THR A 32 10.22 9.99 -0.49
C THR A 32 10.41 9.71 -1.97
N GLN A 33 11.26 10.50 -2.63
CA GLN A 33 11.70 10.17 -3.98
C GLN A 33 12.39 8.80 -3.96
N CYS A 34 11.94 7.90 -4.83
CA CYS A 34 12.58 6.59 -4.98
C CYS A 34 14.00 6.77 -5.52
N GLY A 35 14.94 5.95 -5.02
CA GLY A 35 16.28 5.84 -5.57
C GLY A 35 16.23 5.35 -7.02
N GLN A 36 17.27 5.65 -7.80
CA GLN A 36 17.37 5.17 -9.17
C GLN A 36 17.36 3.63 -9.18
N GLY A 37 16.40 3.05 -9.89
CA GLY A 37 16.22 1.59 -9.96
C GLY A 37 15.38 0.97 -8.85
N GLU A 38 15.00 1.68 -7.78
CA GLU A 38 14.21 1.08 -6.68
C GLU A 38 12.85 0.52 -7.14
N ARG A 39 12.34 1.02 -8.26
CA ARG A 39 11.09 0.60 -8.90
C ARG A 39 11.35 0.09 -10.33
N HIS A 40 12.13 -0.98 -10.45
CA HIS A 40 12.57 -1.54 -11.74
C HIS A 40 11.47 -1.76 -12.79
N TYR A 41 10.27 -2.18 -12.36
CA TYR A 41 9.18 -2.50 -13.28
C TYR A 41 8.13 -1.39 -13.39
N HIS A 42 8.23 -0.32 -12.61
CA HIS A 42 7.22 0.74 -12.62
C HIS A 42 7.38 1.60 -13.87
N VAL A 43 6.27 1.79 -14.59
CA VAL A 43 6.23 2.62 -15.79
C VAL A 43 5.22 3.74 -15.65
N LYS A 44 5.55 4.89 -16.25
CA LYS A 44 4.65 6.03 -16.41
C LYS A 44 4.08 6.01 -17.83
N LEU A 45 2.76 5.89 -17.93
CA LEU A 45 2.04 5.93 -19.20
C LEU A 45 1.54 7.36 -19.43
N ASN A 46 1.81 7.91 -20.62
CA ASN A 46 1.28 9.20 -21.05
C ASN A 46 0.20 8.94 -22.11
N VAL A 47 -1.06 9.11 -21.72
CA VAL A 47 -2.22 8.78 -22.56
C VAL A 47 -2.80 10.09 -23.11
N THR A 48 -3.12 10.09 -24.40
CA THR A 48 -3.73 11.23 -25.08
C THR A 48 -4.90 10.79 -25.96
N ASN A 49 -6.00 11.54 -25.92
CA ASN A 49 -7.13 11.40 -26.84
C ASN A 49 -7.19 12.56 -27.85
N GLY A 50 -6.06 13.23 -28.11
CA GLY A 50 -5.96 14.38 -29.01
C GLY A 50 -6.35 15.72 -28.37
N THR A 51 -7.39 15.76 -27.53
CA THR A 51 -7.80 16.97 -26.79
C THR A 51 -7.37 16.94 -25.32
N HIS A 52 -7.32 15.76 -24.70
CA HIS A 52 -6.95 15.58 -23.30
C HIS A 52 -5.74 14.67 -23.19
N SER A 53 -4.81 15.03 -22.29
CA SER A 53 -3.71 14.16 -21.89
C SER A 53 -3.75 13.91 -20.39
N PHE A 54 -3.45 12.67 -19.99
CA PHE A 54 -3.39 12.28 -18.59
C PHE A 54 -2.32 11.21 -18.38
N PHE A 55 -1.95 11.01 -17.13
CA PHE A 55 -0.96 10.02 -16.74
C PHE A 55 -1.59 8.85 -16.02
N CYS A 56 -1.07 7.67 -16.31
CA CYS A 56 -1.36 6.44 -15.58
C CYS A 56 -0.07 5.73 -15.16
N GLY A 57 -0.20 4.85 -14.17
CA GLY A 57 0.85 3.92 -13.79
C GLY A 57 0.68 2.57 -14.49
N GLY A 58 1.76 1.80 -14.55
CA GLY A 58 1.74 0.42 -15.00
C GLY A 58 2.92 -0.39 -14.45
N SER A 59 2.97 -1.67 -14.80
CA SER A 59 4.08 -2.56 -14.49
C SER A 59 4.53 -3.31 -15.74
N LEU A 60 5.84 -3.30 -16.03
CA LEU A 60 6.44 -4.13 -17.07
C LEU A 60 6.45 -5.59 -16.61
N ILE A 61 5.66 -6.44 -17.26
CA ILE A 61 5.52 -7.87 -16.90
C ILE A 61 6.28 -8.80 -17.84
N SER A 62 6.68 -8.30 -19.01
CA SER A 62 7.50 -8.98 -20.01
C SER A 62 8.09 -7.93 -20.96
N ASP A 63 9.04 -8.32 -21.81
CA ASP A 63 9.80 -7.44 -22.70
C ASP A 63 8.94 -6.54 -23.60
N GLN A 64 7.68 -6.94 -23.85
CA GLN A 64 6.74 -6.19 -24.70
C GLN A 64 5.37 -5.98 -24.06
N TRP A 65 5.19 -6.30 -22.77
CA TRP A 65 3.87 -6.26 -22.13
C TRP A 65 3.89 -5.43 -20.84
N ILE A 66 2.95 -4.48 -20.77
CA ILE A 66 2.69 -3.65 -19.59
C ILE A 66 1.30 -3.98 -19.06
N LEU A 67 1.22 -4.29 -17.76
CA LEU A 67 -0.04 -4.39 -17.03
C LEU A 67 -0.43 -2.99 -16.50
N THR A 68 -1.67 -2.57 -16.76
CA THR A 68 -2.23 -1.30 -16.30
C THR A 68 -3.74 -1.43 -16.05
N ALA A 69 -4.38 -0.36 -15.57
CA ALA A 69 -5.82 -0.35 -15.34
C ALA A 69 -6.59 -0.11 -16.65
N ALA A 70 -7.73 -0.77 -16.83
CA ALA A 70 -8.56 -0.64 -18.03
C ALA A 70 -9.02 0.81 -18.30
N HIS A 71 -9.34 1.57 -17.24
CA HIS A 71 -9.76 2.97 -17.36
C HIS A 71 -8.66 3.91 -17.84
N CYS A 72 -7.40 3.45 -17.89
CA CYS A 72 -6.32 4.21 -18.50
C CYS A 72 -6.36 4.17 -20.04
N TYR A 73 -7.08 3.22 -20.63
CA TYR A 73 -7.26 3.12 -22.08
C TYR A 73 -8.59 3.75 -22.53
N GLU A 74 -9.68 3.44 -21.82
CA GLU A 74 -11.00 4.03 -22.04
C GLU A 74 -11.41 4.79 -20.78
N PRO A 75 -11.07 6.08 -20.71
CA PRO A 75 -11.54 6.92 -19.63
C PRO A 75 -13.05 7.07 -19.79
N GLY A 76 -13.84 6.43 -18.93
CA GLY A 76 -15.31 6.42 -19.02
C GLY A 76 -15.98 7.74 -18.63
N TRP A 77 -15.48 8.87 -19.13
CA TRP A 77 -16.02 10.22 -18.91
C TRP A 77 -16.57 10.82 -20.20
#